data_AF-A0A919SSR9-F1
#
_entry.id   AF-A0A919SSR9-F1
#
_cell.length_a   1.000
_cell.length_b   1.000
_cell.length_c   1.000
_cell.angle_alpha   90.00
_cell.angle_beta   90.00
_cell.angle_gamma   90.00
#
_symmetry.space_group_name_H-M   'P 1'
#
loop_
_entity.id
_entity.type
_entity.pdbx_description
1 polymer ?
#
loop_
_entity_poly.entity_id
_entity_poly.type
_entity_poly.pdbx_seq_one_letter_code
_entity_poly.pdbx_strand_id
1 'polypeptide(L)'
;MVTEDVLDPPLDDPARAVSGLLQQLLGGMLSDELAMMLAQRLLGAFTGSPAQPAADKDLAERNIVLASALGACDCWGERPDCDVCGGAGAAGWTSPDRAAFDLYVAPALRTVDRSTAEGAGS
;
A
#
# COMPACT_ATOMS: atom_id res chain seq x y z
N MET A 1 34.33 40.22 -8.07
CA MET A 1 33.08 39.90 -8.79
C MET A 1 32.89 38.41 -8.67
N VAL A 2 32.01 38.00 -7.76
CA VAL A 2 31.63 36.60 -7.55
C VAL A 2 30.22 36.49 -8.10
N THR A 3 30.03 35.69 -9.14
CA THR A 3 28.71 35.15 -9.51
C THR A 3 28.81 33.68 -9.22
N GLU A 4 28.11 33.26 -8.18
CA GLU A 4 28.04 31.87 -7.75
C GLU A 4 27.28 31.06 -8.80
N ASP A 5 27.94 30.00 -9.27
CA ASP A 5 27.33 28.82 -9.87
C ASP A 5 26.33 28.22 -8.86
N VAL A 6 25.08 28.67 -8.91
CA VAL A 6 23.95 27.94 -8.32
C VAL A 6 23.62 26.84 -9.32
N LEU A 7 24.39 25.77 -9.24
CA LEU A 7 24.12 24.51 -9.92
C LEU A 7 22.85 23.93 -9.29
N ASP A 8 21.72 23.99 -10.01
CA ASP A 8 20.51 23.23 -9.67
C ASP A 8 20.91 21.75 -9.48
N PRO A 9 20.73 21.15 -8.29
CA PRO A 9 20.98 19.73 -8.14
C PRO A 9 19.92 18.94 -8.93
N PRO A 10 20.29 17.82 -9.58
CA PRO A 10 19.36 17.03 -10.36
C PRO A 10 18.19 16.55 -9.48
N LEU A 11 16.97 16.74 -9.98
CA LEU A 11 15.69 16.36 -9.34
C LEU A 11 15.46 14.84 -9.26
N ASP A 12 16.53 14.03 -9.27
CA ASP A 12 16.45 12.57 -9.23
C ASP A 12 16.50 12.02 -7.80
N ASP A 13 16.73 12.87 -6.79
CA ASP A 13 16.72 12.49 -5.37
C ASP A 13 15.94 13.50 -4.51
N PRO A 14 14.63 13.28 -4.30
CA PRO A 14 13.79 14.18 -3.51
C PRO A 14 14.26 14.26 -2.05
N ALA A 15 14.89 13.21 -1.50
CA ALA A 15 15.38 13.22 -0.12
C ALA A 15 16.56 14.18 0.04
N ARG A 16 17.44 14.25 -0.96
CA ARG A 16 18.54 15.22 -0.98
C ARG A 16 18.04 16.66 -1.07
N ALA A 17 17.01 16.91 -1.89
CA ALA A 17 16.41 18.23 -2.02
C ALA A 17 15.74 18.71 -0.71
N VAL A 18 14.95 17.83 -0.07
CA VAL A 18 14.31 18.14 1.22
C VAL A 18 15.36 18.30 2.33
N SER A 19 16.43 17.50 2.34
CA SER A 19 17.52 17.63 3.32
C SER A 19 18.22 18.98 3.21
N GLY A 20 18.54 19.43 1.99
CA GLY A 20 19.16 20.74 1.77
C GLY A 20 18.26 21.89 2.26
N LEU A 21 16.95 21.79 2.01
CA LEU A 21 15.98 22.78 2.48
C LEU A 21 15.88 22.81 4.02
N LEU A 22 15.89 21.64 4.68
CA LEU A 22 15.90 21.55 6.14
C LEU A 22 17.14 22.21 6.75
N GLN A 23 18.32 21.97 6.16
CA GLN A 23 19.56 22.59 6.60
C GLN A 23 19.51 24.11 6.47
N GLN A 24 18.96 24.61 5.36
CA GLN A 24 18.85 26.04 5.10
C GLN A 24 17.87 26.75 6.04
N LEU A 25 16.70 26.14 6.32
CA LEU A 25 15.68 26.73 7.20
C LEU A 25 16.05 26.68 8.68
N LEU A 26 16.78 25.65 9.10
CA LEU A 26 17.20 25.46 10.49
C LEU A 26 18.61 26.00 10.76
N GLY A 27 19.14 26.82 9.84
CA GLY A 27 20.42 27.53 10.02
C GLY A 27 21.61 26.61 10.28
N GLY A 28 21.62 25.40 9.73
CA GLY A 28 22.68 24.41 9.95
C GLY A 28 22.75 23.85 11.38
N MET A 29 21.71 24.02 12.21
CA MET A 29 21.67 23.45 13.57
C MET A 29 21.52 21.92 13.59
N LEU A 30 21.19 21.30 12.45
CA LEU A 30 21.12 19.85 12.29
C LEU A 30 22.41 19.35 11.65
N SER A 31 22.95 18.23 12.15
CA SER A 31 23.96 17.49 11.42
C SER A 31 23.41 17.02 10.08
N ASP A 32 24.28 16.89 9.08
CA ASP A 32 23.93 16.38 7.76
C ASP A 32 23.20 15.03 7.83
N GLU A 33 23.62 14.17 8.75
CA GLU A 33 22.99 12.88 8.99
C GLU A 33 21.57 13.01 9.55
N LEU A 34 21.33 13.93 10.49
CA LEU A 34 20.02 14.16 11.08
C LEU A 34 19.06 14.85 10.09
N ALA A 35 19.57 15.78 9.29
CA ALA A 35 18.81 16.42 8.22
C ALA A 35 18.36 15.39 7.17
N MET A 36 19.24 14.47 6.80
CA MET A 36 18.94 13.40 5.85
C MET A 36 17.88 12.42 6.39
N MET A 37 17.98 12.03 7.67
CA MET A 37 16.97 11.18 8.32
C MET A 37 15.59 11.85 8.37
N LEU A 38 15.53 13.14 8.69
CA LEU A 38 14.27 13.88 8.73
C LEU A 38 13.67 14.07 7.32
N ALA A 39 14.50 14.33 6.31
CA ALA A 39 14.05 14.43 4.93
C ALA A 39 13.36 13.15 4.43
N GLN A 40 13.96 11.99 4.71
CA GLN A 40 13.39 10.69 4.37
C GLN A 40 12.04 10.45 5.08
N ARG A 41 11.94 10.82 6.36
CA ARG A 41 10.69 10.67 7.13
C ARG A 41 9.60 11.64 6.68
N LEU A 42 9.94 12.88 6.37
CA LEU A 42 8.98 13.89 5.92
C LEU A 42 8.43 13.53 4.54
N LEU A 43 9.28 13.13 3.59
CA LEU A 43 8.81 12.64 2.30
C LEU A 43 7.88 11.45 2.46
N GLY A 44 8.22 10.51 3.34
CA GLY A 44 7.34 9.39 3.65
C GLY A 44 6.04 9.79 4.36
N ALA A 45 6.01 10.87 5.11
CA ALA A 45 4.78 11.35 5.74
C ALA A 45 3.79 11.96 4.72
N PHE A 46 4.26 12.46 3.57
CA PHE A 46 3.42 13.08 2.54
C PHE A 46 2.98 12.12 1.42
N THR A 47 3.71 11.02 1.19
CA THR A 47 3.35 10.02 0.17
C THR A 47 2.68 8.77 0.72
N GLY A 48 2.52 8.65 2.05
CA GLY A 48 2.12 7.39 2.67
C GLY A 48 3.24 6.35 2.64
N SER A 49 4.32 6.62 3.38
CA SER A 49 5.41 5.72 3.80
C SER A 49 6.15 4.92 2.71
N PRO A 50 7.42 5.22 2.37
CA PRO A 50 8.28 4.28 1.67
C PRO A 50 8.86 3.28 2.69
N ALA A 51 8.00 2.40 3.19
CA ALA A 51 8.43 1.23 3.94
C ALA A 51 7.95 -0.02 3.21
N GLN A 52 8.83 -0.51 2.34
CA GLN A 52 8.92 -1.88 1.77
C GLN A 52 8.10 -2.16 0.49
N PRO A 53 8.68 -1.91 -0.72
CA PRO A 53 8.07 -2.34 -1.99
C PRO A 53 7.83 -3.85 -2.10
N ALA A 54 8.51 -4.67 -1.28
CA ALA A 54 8.26 -6.11 -1.21
C ALA A 54 6.98 -6.47 -0.44
N ALA A 55 6.59 -5.67 0.57
CA ALA A 55 5.39 -5.92 1.36
C ALA A 55 4.12 -5.57 0.56
N ASP A 56 4.16 -4.48 -0.21
CA ASP A 56 3.03 -4.07 -1.07
C ASP A 56 2.75 -5.09 -2.17
N LYS A 57 3.81 -5.68 -2.74
CA LYS A 57 3.68 -6.74 -3.75
C LYS A 57 3.05 -8.02 -3.18
N ASP A 58 3.46 -8.45 -1.99
CA ASP A 58 2.87 -9.62 -1.33
C ASP A 58 1.38 -9.39 -1.01
N LEU A 59 1.02 -8.18 -0.56
CA LEU A 59 -0.38 -7.82 -0.34
C LEU A 59 -1.21 -7.82 -1.63
N ALA A 60 -0.68 -7.28 -2.72
CA ALA A 60 -1.35 -7.29 -4.02
C ALA A 60 -1.58 -8.72 -4.53
N GLU A 61 -0.56 -9.59 -4.43
CA GLU A 61 -0.67 -11.00 -4.83
C GLU A 61 -1.71 -11.74 -3.97
N ARG A 62 -1.70 -11.52 -2.64
CA ARG A 62 -2.71 -12.10 -1.74
C ARG A 62 -4.11 -11.60 -2.04
N ASN A 63 -4.28 -10.32 -2.38
CA ASN A 63 -5.58 -9.76 -2.74
C ASN A 63 -6.12 -10.43 -4.02
N ILE A 64 -5.28 -10.65 -5.03
CA ILE A 64 -5.68 -11.36 -6.26
C ILE A 64 -6.14 -12.78 -5.94
N VAL A 65 -5.39 -13.50 -5.11
CA VAL A 65 -5.74 -14.88 -4.69
C VAL A 65 -7.02 -14.91 -3.87
N LEU A 66 -7.25 -13.93 -3.00
CA LEU A 66 -8.48 -13.84 -2.22
C LEU A 66 -9.69 -13.48 -3.12
N ALA A 67 -9.51 -12.57 -4.06
CA ALA A 67 -10.53 -12.23 -5.04
C ALA A 67 -10.93 -13.48 -5.85
N SER A 68 -9.96 -14.27 -6.33
CA SER A 68 -10.27 -15.52 -7.05
C SER A 68 -10.96 -16.55 -6.15
N ALA A 69 -10.53 -16.69 -4.88
CA ALA A 69 -11.16 -17.55 -3.90
C ALA A 69 -12.64 -17.21 -3.68
N LEU A 70 -13.06 -15.96 -3.90
CA LEU A 70 -14.45 -15.50 -3.75
C LEU A 70 -15.19 -15.39 -5.09
N GLY A 71 -14.54 -15.71 -6.21
CA GLY A 71 -15.11 -15.49 -7.54
C GLY A 71 -15.31 -14.00 -7.85
N ALA A 72 -14.46 -13.13 -7.31
CA ALA A 72 -14.44 -11.70 -7.57
C ALA A 72 -13.39 -11.31 -8.62
N CYS A 73 -13.54 -10.13 -9.19
CA CYS A 73 -12.48 -9.45 -9.93
C CYS A 73 -11.47 -8.84 -8.94
N ASP A 74 -10.23 -8.61 -9.38
CA ASP A 74 -9.19 -7.95 -8.58
C ASP A 74 -9.56 -6.54 -8.11
N CYS A 75 -10.42 -5.86 -8.89
CA CYS A 75 -11.00 -4.56 -8.58
C CYS A 75 -12.25 -4.65 -7.68
N TRP A 76 -12.72 -5.85 -7.33
CA TRP A 76 -13.89 -6.10 -6.47
C TRP A 76 -15.21 -5.47 -6.96
N GLY A 77 -15.29 -5.05 -8.23
CA GLY A 77 -16.43 -4.32 -8.78
C GLY A 77 -16.46 -2.84 -8.39
N GLU A 78 -15.45 -2.33 -7.69
CA GLU A 78 -15.38 -0.93 -7.25
C GLU A 78 -14.99 0.04 -8.38
N ARG A 79 -14.51 -0.49 -9.50
CA ARG A 79 -14.10 0.29 -10.68
C ARG A 79 -15.11 0.10 -11.82
N PRO A 80 -15.99 1.10 -12.09
CA PRO A 80 -17.06 0.99 -13.09
C PRO A 80 -16.56 0.78 -14.52
N ASP A 81 -15.36 1.27 -14.83
CA ASP A 81 -14.69 1.18 -16.13
C ASP A 81 -13.61 0.08 -16.16
N CYS A 82 -13.71 -0.93 -15.29
CA CYS A 82 -12.74 -2.03 -15.29
C CYS A 82 -12.75 -2.81 -16.62
N ASP A 83 -11.60 -2.85 -17.30
CA ASP A 83 -11.42 -3.58 -18.57
C ASP A 83 -11.74 -5.08 -18.48
N VAL A 84 -11.73 -5.66 -17.28
CA VAL A 84 -11.97 -7.09 -17.04
C VAL A 84 -13.44 -7.39 -16.74
N CYS A 85 -14.08 -6.61 -15.85
CA CYS A 85 -15.42 -6.93 -15.35
C CYS A 85 -16.48 -5.86 -15.60
N GLY A 86 -16.10 -4.69 -16.14
CA GLY A 86 -17.02 -3.57 -16.38
C GLY A 86 -17.76 -3.11 -15.12
N GLY A 87 -17.12 -3.19 -13.95
CA GLY A 87 -17.72 -2.86 -12.65
C GLY A 87 -18.61 -3.94 -12.02
N ALA A 88 -18.84 -5.08 -12.68
CA ALA A 88 -19.70 -6.14 -12.13
C ALA A 88 -18.97 -7.10 -11.15
N GLY A 89 -17.64 -6.99 -11.05
CA GLY A 89 -16.74 -7.98 -10.46
C GLY A 89 -16.74 -8.14 -8.94
N ALA A 90 -17.89 -7.98 -8.28
CA ALA A 90 -18.05 -8.26 -6.85
C ALA A 90 -17.90 -9.77 -6.53
N ALA A 91 -17.83 -10.13 -5.25
CA ALA A 91 -17.79 -11.53 -4.82
C ALA A 91 -19.00 -12.31 -5.38
N GLY A 92 -18.72 -13.50 -5.93
CA GLY A 92 -19.72 -14.33 -6.62
C GLY A 92 -20.02 -13.92 -8.07
N TRP A 93 -19.28 -12.98 -8.65
CA TRP A 93 -19.40 -12.62 -10.07
C TRP A 93 -19.04 -13.78 -11.01
N THR A 94 -18.00 -14.54 -10.67
CA THR A 94 -17.63 -15.79 -11.34
C THR A 94 -17.61 -16.96 -10.35
N SER A 95 -17.41 -18.18 -10.85
CA SER A 95 -17.22 -19.35 -10.00
C SER A 95 -15.96 -19.17 -9.13
N PRO A 96 -16.08 -19.35 -7.80
CA PRO A 96 -14.92 -19.32 -6.90
C PRO A 96 -13.83 -20.32 -7.28
N ASP A 97 -12.57 -19.91 -7.17
CA ASP A 97 -11.44 -20.85 -7.19
C ASP A 97 -11.54 -21.74 -5.95
N ARG A 98 -11.85 -23.02 -6.18
CA ARG A 98 -12.10 -23.97 -5.11
C ARG A 98 -10.88 -24.21 -4.22
N ALA A 99 -9.67 -24.26 -4.81
CA ALA A 99 -8.46 -24.52 -4.05
C ALA A 99 -8.13 -23.34 -3.12
N ALA A 100 -8.25 -22.12 -3.65
CA ALA A 100 -8.04 -20.91 -2.86
C ALA A 100 -9.14 -20.70 -1.81
N PHE A 101 -10.39 -21.03 -2.13
CA PHE A 101 -11.52 -20.99 -1.18
C PHE A 101 -11.29 -21.93 0.00
N ASP A 102 -10.92 -23.19 -0.27
CA ASP A 102 -10.71 -24.19 0.78
C ASP A 102 -9.53 -23.82 1.69
N LEU A 103 -8.50 -23.15 1.14
CA LEU A 103 -7.32 -22.67 1.87
C LEU A 103 -7.62 -21.44 2.74
N TYR A 104 -8.29 -20.42 2.19
CA TYR A 104 -8.39 -19.10 2.84
C TYR A 104 -9.78 -18.81 3.44
N VAL A 105 -10.86 -19.24 2.81
CA VAL A 105 -12.24 -18.83 3.18
C VAL A 105 -12.92 -19.87 4.06
N ALA A 106 -12.86 -21.15 3.68
CA ALA A 106 -13.51 -22.23 4.41
C ALA A 106 -13.13 -22.32 5.91
N PRO A 107 -11.88 -22.09 6.34
CA PRO A 107 -11.52 -22.05 7.76
C PRO A 107 -12.22 -20.94 8.55
N ALA A 108 -12.42 -19.77 7.92
CA ALA A 108 -13.08 -18.63 8.56
C ALA A 108 -14.57 -18.93 8.76
N LEU A 109 -15.25 -19.47 7.74
CA LEU A 109 -16.66 -19.85 7.83
C LEU A 109 -16.92 -20.86 8.95
N ARG A 110 -16.09 -21.90 9.06
CA ARG A 110 -16.18 -22.87 10.17
C ARG A 110 -16.09 -22.22 11.55
N THR A 111 -15.33 -21.13 11.67
CA THR A 111 -15.20 -20.39 12.93
C THR A 111 -16.47 -19.58 13.22
N VAL A 112 -17.04 -18.91 12.21
CA VAL A 112 -18.30 -18.18 12.33
C VAL A 112 -19.46 -19.10 12.71
N ASP A 113 -19.56 -20.27 12.07
CA ASP A 113 -20.61 -21.26 12.35
C ASP A 113 -20.53 -21.76 13.79
N ARG A 114 -19.32 -21.94 14.34
CA ARG A 114 -19.13 -22.29 15.76
C ARG A 114 -19.56 -21.17 16.70
N SER A 115 -19.15 -19.94 16.44
CA SER A 115 -19.50 -18.79 17.30
C SER A 115 -21.00 -18.50 17.32
N THR A 116 -21.68 -18.71 16.20
CA THR A 116 -23.14 -18.54 16.11
C THR A 116 -23.89 -19.64 16.85
N ALA A 117 -23.38 -20.88 16.85
CA ALA A 117 -23.93 -21.98 17.65
C ALA A 117 -23.78 -21.75 19.16
N GLU A 118 -22.70 -21.12 19.62
CA GLU A 118 -22.47 -20.79 21.03
C GLU A 118 -23.35 -19.62 21.51
N GLY A 119 -23.63 -18.64 20.65
CA GLY A 119 -24.48 -17.49 20.97
C GLY A 119 -25.99 -17.75 20.95
N ALA A 120 -26.46 -18.77 20.21
CA ALA A 120 -27.87 -19.13 20.13
C ALA A 120 -28.40 -19.95 21.31
N GLY A 121 -27.52 -20.30 22.27
CA GLY A 121 -27.84 -21.08 23.48
C GLY A 121 -27.92 -20.28 24.78
N SER A 122 -27.90 -18.94 24.72
CA SER A 122 -28.02 -18.03 25.89
C SER A 122 -29.36 -17.31 25.94
#